data_AF-A0A2W0AXT2-F1
#
_entry.id   AF-A0A2W0AXT2-F1
#
_cell.length_a   1.000
_cell.length_b   1.000
_cell.length_c   1.000
_cell.angle_alpha   90.00
_cell.angle_beta   90.00
_cell.angle_gamma   90.00
#
_symmetry.space_group_name_H-M   'P 1'
#
loop_
_entity.id
_entity.type
_entity.pdbx_description
1 polymer ?
#
loop_
_entity_poly.entity_id
_entity_poly.type
_entity_poly.pdbx_seq_one_letter_code
_entity_poly.pdbx_strand_id
1 'polypeptide(L)'
;IGGLRRAYSAPEAYRGKIAGPILATLSLLVIALFGFGLYMMKRAYPVAQNAPHVGQKAPEFLLTDSNGGAVKLAELLSAPLPGTSAGAAAPRGVLLVFYRGYW
;
A
#
# COMPACT_ATOMS: atom_id res chain seq x y z
N ILE A 1 31.08 25.50 -30.78
CA ILE A 1 31.87 24.27 -30.47
C ILE A 1 33.10 24.58 -29.59
N GLY A 2 33.76 25.75 -29.68
CA GLY A 2 34.96 26.05 -28.87
C GLY A 2 34.78 26.21 -27.35
N GLY A 3 33.58 26.58 -26.87
CA GLY A 3 33.31 26.80 -25.44
C GLY A 3 33.21 25.53 -24.59
N LEU A 4 32.67 24.44 -25.14
CA LEU A 4 32.61 23.14 -24.46
C LEU A 4 34.02 22.58 -24.24
N ARG A 5 34.89 22.68 -25.24
CA ARG A 5 36.26 22.13 -25.19
C ARG A 5 37.14 22.76 -24.10
N ARG A 6 36.94 24.05 -23.81
CA ARG A 6 37.62 24.78 -22.72
C ARG A 6 37.06 24.45 -21.33
N ALA A 7 35.79 24.07 -21.23
CA ALA A 7 35.17 23.68 -19.95
C ALA A 7 35.63 22.29 -19.47
N TYR A 8 36.04 21.40 -20.40
CA TYR A 8 36.54 20.05 -20.08
C TYR A 8 38.08 19.96 -19.98
N SER A 9 38.83 21.01 -20.29
CA SER A 9 40.30 21.00 -20.30
C SER A 9 40.97 21.38 -18.97
N ALA A 10 40.20 21.84 -17.96
CA ALA A 10 40.71 22.25 -16.65
C ALA A 10 39.85 21.64 -15.51
N PRO A 11 39.93 20.33 -15.28
CA PRO A 11 39.02 19.61 -14.38
C PRO A 11 39.08 20.08 -12.93
N GLU A 12 40.23 20.59 -12.43
CA GLU A 12 40.36 21.06 -11.05
C GLU A 12 39.61 22.36 -10.74
N ALA A 13 39.59 23.32 -11.67
CA ALA A 13 38.88 24.59 -11.49
C ALA A 13 37.36 24.48 -11.79
N TYR A 14 36.91 23.36 -12.38
CA TYR A 14 35.58 23.19 -12.97
C TYR A 14 34.81 21.98 -12.42
N ARG A 15 35.24 21.37 -11.30
CA ARG A 15 34.63 20.16 -10.71
C ARG A 15 33.09 20.24 -10.55
N GLY A 16 32.58 21.42 -10.19
CA GLY A 16 31.12 21.66 -10.09
C GLY A 16 30.36 21.61 -11.42
N LYS A 17 31.00 21.92 -12.56
CA LYS A 17 30.34 21.96 -13.88
C LYS A 17 30.13 20.57 -14.50
N ILE A 18 30.88 19.57 -14.05
CA ILE A 18 30.69 18.16 -14.44
C ILE A 18 29.86 17.43 -13.38
N ALA A 19 30.10 17.69 -12.10
CA ALA A 19 29.34 17.08 -11.01
C ALA A 19 27.85 17.51 -11.02
N GLY A 20 27.57 18.78 -11.34
CA GLY A 20 26.20 19.31 -11.44
C GLY A 20 25.29 18.51 -12.39
N PRO A 21 25.62 18.37 -13.69
CA PRO A 21 24.79 17.61 -14.62
C PRO A 21 24.75 16.11 -14.29
N ILE A 22 25.83 15.52 -13.77
CA ILE A 22 25.83 14.11 -13.33
C ILE A 22 24.83 13.91 -12.18
N LEU A 23 24.92 14.74 -11.15
CA LEU A 23 24.02 14.68 -10.00
C LEU A 23 22.58 14.96 -10.43
N ALA A 24 22.35 15.96 -11.29
CA ALA A 24 21.01 16.26 -11.81
C ALA A 24 20.42 15.07 -12.58
N THR A 25 21.21 14.40 -13.42
CA THR A 25 20.78 13.23 -14.18
C THR A 25 20.47 12.05 -13.25
N LEU A 26 21.32 11.80 -12.25
CA LEU A 26 21.09 10.76 -11.24
C LEU A 26 19.83 11.05 -10.41
N SER A 27 19.63 12.30 -9.97
CA SER A 27 18.45 12.71 -9.23
C SER A 27 17.17 12.53 -10.06
N LEU A 28 17.18 12.93 -11.33
CA LEU A 28 16.05 12.72 -12.24
C LEU A 28 15.76 11.23 -12.45
N LEU A 29 16.80 10.40 -12.61
CA LEU A 29 16.65 8.96 -12.77
C LEU A 29 16.04 8.31 -11.53
N VAL A 30 16.46 8.70 -10.33
CA VAL A 30 15.87 8.23 -9.06
C VAL A 30 14.40 8.63 -8.97
N ILE A 31 14.05 9.88 -9.27
CA ILE A 31 12.66 10.37 -9.25
C ILE A 31 11.81 9.59 -10.27
N ALA A 32 12.34 9.37 -11.48
CA ALA A 32 11.65 8.63 -12.53
C ALA A 32 11.41 7.16 -12.16
N LEU A 33 12.44 6.47 -11.65
CA LEU A 33 12.31 5.08 -11.19
C LEU A 33 11.34 4.97 -10.01
N PHE A 34 11.37 5.92 -9.08
CA PHE A 34 10.43 5.97 -7.97
C PHE A 34 8.98 6.14 -8.45
N GLY A 35 8.73 7.11 -9.33
CA GLY A 35 7.41 7.33 -9.92
C GLY A 35 6.92 6.13 -10.72
N PHE A 36 7.81 5.51 -11.50
CA PHE A 36 7.51 4.29 -12.26
C PHE A 36 7.17 3.11 -11.36
N GLY A 37 7.92 2.92 -10.27
CA GLY A 37 7.63 1.90 -9.26
C GLY A 37 6.26 2.09 -8.61
N LEU A 38 5.92 3.31 -8.19
CA LEU A 38 4.59 3.62 -7.64
C LEU A 38 3.47 3.36 -8.66
N TYR A 39 3.67 3.71 -9.92
CA TYR A 39 2.71 3.46 -10.98
C TYR A 39 2.47 1.96 -11.21
N MET A 40 3.54 1.15 -11.24
CA MET A 40 3.44 -0.31 -11.38
C MET A 40 2.73 -0.95 -10.19
N MET A 41 3.04 -0.52 -8.97
CA MET A 41 2.37 -1.01 -7.76
C MET A 41 0.88 -0.68 -7.81
N LYS A 42 0.47 0.54 -8.19
CA LYS A 42 -0.95 0.89 -8.31
C LYS A 42 -1.71 0.01 -9.31
N ARG A 43 -1.08 -0.41 -10.41
CA ARG A 43 -1.70 -1.34 -11.38
C ARG A 43 -1.81 -2.77 -10.87
N ALA A 44 -0.98 -3.17 -9.90
CA ALA A 44 -1.03 -4.51 -9.32
C ALA A 44 -2.24 -4.71 -8.38
N TYR A 45 -2.91 -3.63 -7.95
CA TYR A 45 -4.05 -3.71 -7.05
C TYR A 45 -5.33 -3.23 -7.76
N PRO A 46 -6.38 -4.08 -7.81
CA PRO A 46 -7.69 -3.60 -8.24
C PRO A 46 -8.17 -2.52 -7.26
N VAL A 47 -8.72 -1.43 -7.81
CA VAL A 47 -9.30 -0.36 -7.01
C VAL A 47 -10.49 -0.91 -6.23
N ALA A 48 -10.57 -0.61 -4.93
CA ALA A 48 -11.70 -1.00 -4.08
C ALA A 48 -12.93 -0.11 -4.35
N GLN A 49 -13.45 -0.14 -5.57
CA GLN A 49 -14.51 0.76 -6.04
C GLN A 49 -15.81 0.66 -5.21
N ASN A 50 -16.07 -0.51 -4.62
CA ASN A 50 -17.27 -0.80 -3.84
C ASN A 50 -17.00 -0.95 -2.33
N ALA A 51 -15.91 -0.37 -1.83
CA ALA A 51 -15.65 -0.37 -0.40
C ALA A 51 -16.72 0.45 0.34
N PRO A 52 -17.31 -0.08 1.43
CA PRO A 52 -18.27 0.66 2.22
C PRO A 52 -17.62 1.87 2.89
N HIS A 53 -18.33 3.00 2.90
CA HIS A 53 -17.90 4.24 3.54
C HIS A 53 -18.44 4.32 4.98
N VAL A 54 -17.88 5.23 5.80
CA VAL A 54 -18.36 5.48 7.16
C VAL A 54 -19.85 5.85 7.13
N GLY A 55 -20.64 5.21 8.00
CA GLY A 55 -22.09 5.39 8.08
C GLY A 55 -22.90 4.51 7.12
N GLN A 56 -22.25 3.80 6.18
CA GLN A 56 -22.94 2.80 5.36
C GLN A 56 -23.05 1.47 6.11
N LYS A 57 -24.15 0.74 5.88
CA LYS A 57 -24.30 -0.62 6.41
C LYS A 57 -23.24 -1.52 5.77
N ALA A 58 -22.51 -2.26 6.60
CA ALA A 58 -21.56 -3.26 6.13
C ALA A 58 -22.28 -4.32 5.28
N PRO A 59 -21.73 -4.73 4.12
CA PRO A 59 -22.27 -5.84 3.35
C PRO A 59 -22.30 -7.14 4.16
N GLU A 60 -23.37 -7.91 4.01
CA GLU A 60 -23.42 -9.26 4.59
C GLU A 60 -22.39 -10.15 3.91
N PHE A 61 -21.79 -11.05 4.67
CA PHE A 61 -20.87 -12.07 4.15
C PHE A 61 -21.14 -13.43 4.77
N LEU A 62 -20.69 -14.45 4.06
CA LEU A 62 -20.54 -15.81 4.53
C LEU A 62 -19.13 -16.25 4.14
N LEU A 63 -18.27 -16.42 5.14
CA LEU A 63 -16.87 -16.82 4.96
C LEU A 63 -16.61 -18.12 5.70
N THR A 64 -15.64 -18.90 5.20
CA THR A 64 -15.20 -20.12 5.88
C THR A 64 -14.06 -19.78 6.83
N ASP A 65 -14.14 -20.24 8.07
CA ASP A 65 -13.07 -20.11 9.05
C ASP A 65 -11.95 -21.14 8.82
N SER A 66 -10.92 -21.11 9.66
CA SER A 66 -9.79 -22.05 9.59
C SER A 66 -10.17 -23.51 9.85
N ASN A 67 -11.33 -23.77 10.45
CA ASN A 67 -11.83 -25.11 10.79
C ASN A 67 -12.85 -25.62 9.75
N GLY A 68 -13.09 -24.87 8.67
CA GLY A 68 -14.10 -25.21 7.66
C GLY A 68 -15.53 -24.79 8.04
N GLY A 69 -15.72 -24.10 9.16
CA GLY A 69 -17.00 -23.59 9.63
C GLY A 69 -17.44 -22.35 8.85
N ALA A 70 -18.74 -22.24 8.56
CA ALA A 70 -19.30 -21.05 7.93
C ALA A 70 -19.56 -19.96 8.98
N VAL A 71 -19.05 -18.76 8.74
CA VAL A 71 -19.19 -17.58 9.61
C VAL A 71 -19.95 -16.49 8.87
N LYS A 72 -21.01 -15.99 9.51
CA LYS A 72 -21.84 -14.88 9.01
C LYS A 72 -21.68 -13.63 9.86
N LEU A 73 -21.77 -12.45 9.24
CA LEU A 73 -21.73 -11.18 9.96
C LEU A 73 -22.82 -11.06 11.04
N ALA A 74 -24.06 -11.43 10.70
CA ALA A 74 -25.18 -11.39 11.64
C ALA A 74 -24.94 -12.25 12.89
N GLU A 75 -24.31 -13.41 12.73
CA GLU A 75 -24.02 -14.34 13.82
C GLU A 75 -23.00 -13.77 14.80
N LEU A 76 -21.95 -13.12 14.27
CA LEU A 76 -20.90 -12.46 15.05
C LEU A 76 -21.43 -11.32 15.95
N LEU A 77 -22.57 -10.73 15.60
CA LEU A 77 -23.20 -9.65 16.35
C LEU A 77 -24.35 -10.11 17.25
N SER A 78 -24.92 -11.30 17.00
CA SER A 78 -26.08 -11.81 17.74
C SER A 78 -25.71 -12.76 18.88
N ALA A 79 -24.57 -13.44 18.77
CA ALA A 79 -24.16 -14.48 19.71
C ALA A 79 -22.86 -14.12 20.45
N PRO A 80 -22.68 -14.59 21.69
CA PRO A 80 -21.40 -14.53 22.37
C PRO A 80 -20.34 -15.31 21.58
N LEU A 81 -19.11 -14.77 21.50
CA LEU A 81 -18.03 -15.40 20.75
C LEU A 81 -17.53 -16.68 21.45
N PRO A 82 -17.05 -17.68 20.68
CA PRO A 82 -16.41 -18.87 21.25
C PRO A 82 -15.20 -18.50 22.13
N GLY A 83 -15.05 -19.17 23.28
CA GLY A 83 -13.94 -18.91 24.21
C GLY A 83 -14.13 -17.70 25.14
N THR A 84 -15.31 -17.06 25.12
CA THR A 84 -15.68 -16.03 26.09
C THR A 84 -16.26 -16.62 27.38
N SER A 85 -16.19 -15.87 28.48
CA SER A 85 -16.67 -16.31 29.80
C SER A 85 -18.17 -16.62 29.79
N ALA A 86 -18.60 -17.61 30.58
CA ALA A 86 -20.01 -17.94 30.75
C ALA A 86 -20.82 -16.68 31.14
N GLY A 87 -21.81 -16.32 30.32
CA GLY A 87 -22.61 -15.09 30.48
C GLY A 87 -22.13 -13.87 29.70
N ALA A 88 -21.13 -14.01 28.81
CA ALA A 88 -20.70 -12.93 27.94
C ALA A 88 -21.85 -12.43 27.04
N ALA A 89 -21.99 -11.12 26.91
CA ALA A 89 -22.94 -10.49 26.00
C ALA A 89 -22.44 -10.58 24.54
N ALA A 90 -23.37 -10.47 23.59
CA ALA A 90 -23.04 -10.39 22.18
C ALA A 90 -22.17 -9.16 21.86
N PRO A 91 -21.22 -9.26 20.91
CA PRO A 91 -20.37 -8.14 20.51
C PRO A 91 -21.17 -6.95 19.96
N ARG A 92 -20.68 -5.73 20.23
CA ARG A 92 -21.28 -4.48 19.71
C ARG A 92 -20.69 -4.04 18.37
N GLY A 93 -19.66 -4.71 17.88
CA GLY A 93 -18.99 -4.37 16.63
C GLY A 93 -18.03 -5.45 16.19
N VAL A 94 -17.66 -5.39 14.91
CA VAL A 94 -16.74 -6.34 14.25
C VAL A 94 -15.66 -5.53 13.54
N LEU A 95 -14.40 -5.93 13.72
CA LEU A 95 -13.26 -5.40 12.97
C LEU A 95 -12.95 -6.35 11.81
N LEU A 96 -13.06 -5.85 10.57
CA LEU A 96 -12.72 -6.61 9.37
C LEU A 96 -11.30 -6.26 8.92
N VAL A 97 -10.43 -7.27 8.90
CA VAL A 97 -9.04 -7.13 8.44
C VAL A 97 -8.89 -7.89 7.12
N PHE A 98 -8.76 -7.15 6.02
CA PHE A 98 -8.50 -7.74 4.70
C PHE A 98 -7.00 -7.86 4.47
N TYR A 99 -6.53 -9.06 4.14
CA TYR A 99 -5.13 -9.34 3.88
C TYR A 99 -4.98 -10.26 2.65
N ARG A 100 -3.87 -10.13 1.91
CA ARG A 100 -3.67 -10.79 0.60
C ARG A 100 -3.11 -12.22 0.70
N GLY A 101 -2.62 -12.62 1.87
CA GLY A 101 -2.12 -13.97 2.11
C GLY A 101 -1.69 -14.16 3.56
N TYR A 102 -1.85 -15.38 4.05
CA TYR A 102 -1.30 -15.87 5.31
C TYR A 102 -0.38 -17.06 5.00
N TRP A 103 0.64 -17.26 5.83
CA TRP A 103 1.63 -18.32 5.72
C TRP A 103 1.30 -19.48 6.65
#